data_AF-A0A7R9ULN9-F1
#
_entry.id   AF-A0A7R9ULN9-F1
#
_cell.length_a   1.000
_cell.length_b   1.000
_cell.length_c   1.000
_cell.angle_alpha   90.00
_cell.angle_beta   90.00
_cell.angle_gamma   90.00
#
_symmetry.space_group_name_H-M   'P 1'
#
loop_
_entity.id
_entity.type
_entity.pdbx_description
1 polymer ?
#
loop_
_entity_poly.entity_id
_entity_poly.type
_entity_poly.pdbx_seq_one_letter_code
_entity_poly.pdbx_strand_id
1 'polypeptide(L)'
;AECLRNELCGSCVTVHLAYPPDMATRGFELEQATKPVENSGMFPLELHTPAAVASLLLRSLCGHAPPFHLPSPDPVQNLLVNSVAGATPRWSSVGDALLAPVAVLLEGIAVRWMDRVAAPYGRRLWRQPQPGAGGSPGR
;
A
#
# COMPACT_ATOMS: atom_id res chain seq x y z
N ALA A 1 15.20 -2.45 -0.64
CA ALA A 1 15.10 -3.73 0.10
C ALA A 1 15.69 -4.90 -0.70
N GLU A 2 15.38 -5.04 -1.99
CA GLU A 2 15.90 -6.14 -2.82
C GLU A 2 17.42 -6.14 -3.01
N CYS A 3 18.03 -4.97 -3.25
CA CYS A 3 19.49 -4.86 -3.34
C CYS A 3 20.17 -5.36 -2.06
N LEU A 4 19.64 -4.96 -0.89
CA LEU A 4 20.15 -5.41 0.41
C LEU A 4 20.05 -6.94 0.57
N ARG A 5 18.94 -7.55 0.12
CA ARG A 5 18.81 -9.02 0.10
C ARG A 5 19.86 -9.67 -0.80
N ASN A 6 20.08 -9.12 -1.99
CA ASN A 6 21.06 -9.65 -2.94
C ASN A 6 22.50 -9.54 -2.40
N GLU A 7 22.83 -8.42 -1.77
CA GLU A 7 24.11 -8.20 -1.09
C GLU A 7 24.33 -9.18 0.07
N LEU A 8 23.28 -9.48 0.84
CA LEU A 8 23.34 -10.37 2.00
C LEU A 8 23.11 -11.85 1.68
N CYS A 9 22.86 -12.22 0.42
CA CYS A 9 22.54 -13.59 0.01
C CYS A 9 23.66 -14.61 0.33
N GLY A 10 24.92 -14.16 0.44
CA GLY A 10 26.06 -14.97 0.85
C GLY A 10 26.37 -14.92 2.35
N SER A 11 25.56 -14.23 3.15
CA SER A 11 25.73 -14.08 4.59
C SER A 11 24.76 -14.97 5.37
N CYS A 12 24.96 -15.11 6.68
CA CYS A 12 23.99 -15.77 7.57
C CYS A 12 22.81 -14.86 7.96
N VAL A 13 22.56 -13.79 7.21
CA VAL A 13 21.47 -12.83 7.47
C VAL A 13 20.40 -12.98 6.39
N THR A 14 19.15 -13.19 6.83
CA THR A 14 17.98 -13.19 5.94
C THR A 14 17.26 -11.85 6.01
N VAL A 15 16.78 -11.38 4.85
CA VAL A 15 16.04 -10.12 4.73
C VAL A 15 14.62 -10.45 4.30
N HIS A 16 13.65 -9.89 5.02
CA HIS A 16 12.22 -10.02 4.74
C HIS A 16 11.58 -8.63 4.73
N LEU A 17 10.55 -8.45 3.91
CA LEU A 17 9.84 -7.20 3.73
C LEU A 17 8.40 -7.36 4.24
N ALA A 18 7.97 -6.46 5.12
CA ALA A 18 6.63 -6.46 5.69
C ALA A 18 5.86 -5.21 5.23
N TYR A 19 4.57 -5.40 4.95
CA TYR A 19 3.65 -4.33 4.59
C TYR A 19 2.49 -4.36 5.60
N PRO A 20 2.69 -3.84 6.83
CA PRO A 20 1.62 -3.80 7.80
C PRO A 20 0.48 -2.88 7.31
N PRO A 21 -0.79 -3.26 7.49
CA PRO A 21 -1.93 -2.40 7.20
C PRO A 21 -2.14 -1.38 8.33
N ASP A 22 -3.16 -0.54 8.21
CA ASP A 22 -3.55 0.39 9.27
C ASP A 22 -3.90 -0.37 10.55
N MET A 23 -3.28 0.04 11.66
CA MET A 23 -3.41 -0.62 12.95
C MET A 23 -3.95 0.34 14.01
N ALA A 24 -4.75 -0.20 14.93
CA ALA A 24 -5.21 0.51 16.12
C ALA A 24 -4.04 0.78 17.09
N THR A 25 -3.27 1.81 16.79
CA THR A 25 -2.11 2.26 17.57
C THR A 25 -2.33 3.70 18.00
N ARG A 26 -1.68 4.10 19.11
CA ARG A 26 -1.65 5.51 19.54
C ARG A 26 -1.11 6.44 18.45
N GLY A 27 -0.16 5.98 17.64
CA GLY A 27 0.37 6.75 16.52
C GLY A 27 -0.70 7.02 15.46
N PHE A 28 -1.48 6.00 15.13
CA PHE A 28 -2.61 6.11 14.21
C PHE A 28 -3.68 7.09 14.69
N GLU A 29 -4.02 7.06 15.98
CA GLU A 29 -4.98 8.01 16.57
C GLU A 29 -4.51 9.46 16.44
N LEU A 30 -3.22 9.73 16.68
CA LEU A 30 -2.63 11.06 16.52
C LEU A 30 -2.59 11.50 15.07
N GLU A 31 -2.27 10.60 14.14
CA GLU A 31 -2.32 10.88 12.71
C GLU A 31 -3.75 11.24 12.27
N GLN A 32 -4.75 10.46 12.70
CA GLN A 32 -6.15 10.73 12.36
C GLN A 32 -6.66 12.04 12.96
N ALA A 33 -6.23 12.41 14.17
CA ALA A 33 -6.59 13.67 14.80
C ALA A 33 -6.00 14.90 14.09
N THR A 34 -4.87 14.73 13.38
CA THR A 34 -4.18 15.80 12.65
C THR A 34 -4.44 15.78 11.14
N LYS A 35 -5.15 14.76 10.64
CA LYS A 35 -5.44 14.59 9.21
C LYS A 35 -6.40 15.69 8.72
N PRO A 36 -6.09 16.36 7.59
CA PRO A 36 -7.00 17.31 6.96
C PRO A 36 -8.37 16.69 6.68
N VAL A 37 -9.43 17.49 6.83
CA VAL A 37 -10.83 17.03 6.69
C VAL A 37 -11.07 16.46 5.29
N GLU A 38 -10.40 16.99 4.28
CA GLU A 38 -10.46 16.52 2.89
C GLU A 38 -10.04 15.05 2.73
N ASN A 39 -9.13 14.56 3.60
CA ASN A 39 -8.57 13.21 3.52
C ASN A 39 -9.28 12.22 4.45
N SER A 40 -10.13 12.71 5.36
CA SER A 40 -10.79 11.90 6.40
C SER A 40 -11.81 10.88 5.86
N GLY A 41 -12.28 11.06 4.61
CA GLY A 41 -13.28 10.19 3.97
C GLY A 41 -12.82 9.52 2.68
N MET A 42 -11.54 9.55 2.34
CA MET A 42 -11.05 9.00 1.05
C MET A 42 -11.09 7.47 0.97
N PHE A 43 -10.94 6.77 2.10
CA PHE A 43 -10.90 5.31 2.13
C PHE A 43 -11.64 4.75 3.36
N PRO A 44 -12.34 3.62 3.23
CA PRO A 44 -12.92 2.93 4.38
C PRO A 44 -11.81 2.49 5.33
N LEU A 45 -11.98 2.82 6.62
CA LEU A 45 -11.06 2.48 7.69
C LEU A 45 -11.33 1.07 8.21
N GLU A 46 -10.51 0.11 7.78
CA GLU A 46 -10.44 -1.20 8.42
C GLU A 46 -9.20 -1.25 9.31
N LEU A 47 -9.40 -1.21 10.62
CA LEU A 47 -8.31 -1.21 11.60
C LEU A 47 -7.99 -2.62 12.05
N HIS A 48 -6.72 -3.00 11.92
CA HIS A 48 -6.23 -4.26 12.46
C HIS A 48 -5.68 -4.09 13.87
N THR A 49 -5.78 -5.14 14.69
CA THR A 49 -5.15 -5.12 16.01
C THR A 49 -3.65 -5.31 15.86
N PRO A 50 -2.80 -4.53 16.56
CA PRO A 50 -1.35 -4.70 16.50
C PRO A 50 -0.90 -6.11 16.87
N ALA A 51 -1.60 -6.75 17.82
CA ALA A 51 -1.34 -8.12 18.23
C ALA A 51 -1.58 -9.14 17.10
N ALA A 52 -2.65 -8.98 16.33
CA ALA A 52 -2.92 -9.86 15.19
C ALA A 52 -1.83 -9.72 14.11
N VAL A 53 -1.48 -8.50 13.74
CA VAL A 53 -0.42 -8.22 12.75
C VAL A 53 0.92 -8.78 13.22
N ALA A 54 1.32 -8.51 14.47
CA ALA A 54 2.57 -9.03 15.02
C ALA A 54 2.60 -10.57 15.04
N SER A 55 1.49 -11.21 15.43
CA SER A 55 1.40 -12.68 15.45
C SER A 55 1.53 -13.29 14.06
N LEU A 56 0.96 -12.66 13.03
CA LEU A 56 1.05 -13.10 11.65
C LEU A 56 2.50 -12.98 11.13
N LEU A 57 3.16 -11.86 11.39
CA LEU A 57 4.54 -11.62 10.97
C LEU A 57 5.49 -12.64 11.61
N LEU A 58 5.39 -12.86 12.93
CA LEU A 58 6.23 -13.82 13.64
C LEU A 58 5.98 -15.25 13.17
N ARG A 59 4.72 -15.66 12.99
CA ARG A 59 4.38 -16.99 12.46
C ARG A 59 4.96 -17.21 11.05
N SER A 60 4.94 -16.18 10.22
CA SER A 60 5.47 -16.25 8.85
C SER A 60 7.00 -16.34 8.82
N LEU A 61 7.67 -15.67 9.76
CA LEU A 61 9.13 -15.73 9.91
C LEU A 61 9.62 -17.06 10.49
N CYS A 62 8.87 -17.67 11.40
CA CYS A 62 9.24 -18.94 12.03
C CYS A 62 8.96 -20.18 11.14
N GLY A 63 8.45 -20.00 9.92
CA GLY A 63 8.22 -21.08 8.97
C GLY A 63 9.51 -21.74 8.46
N HIS A 64 9.40 -22.94 7.89
CA HIS A 64 10.56 -23.69 7.38
C HIS A 64 11.21 -23.03 6.15
N ALA A 65 10.45 -22.22 5.41
CA ALA A 65 10.91 -21.42 4.28
C ALA A 65 10.18 -20.06 4.30
N PRO A 66 10.66 -19.08 5.11
CA PRO A 66 9.98 -17.81 5.26
C PRO A 66 10.02 -17.02 3.95
N PRO A 67 8.87 -16.51 3.46
CA PRO A 67 8.81 -15.78 2.20
C PRO A 67 9.55 -14.45 2.29
N PHE A 68 10.04 -13.94 1.16
CA PHE A 68 10.67 -12.61 1.11
C PHE A 68 9.67 -11.51 1.47
N HIS A 69 8.47 -11.56 0.89
CA HIS A 69 7.35 -10.70 1.26
C HIS A 69 6.52 -11.38 2.33
N LEU A 70 6.44 -10.76 3.51
CA LEU A 70 5.61 -11.27 4.60
C LEU A 70 4.14 -10.91 4.34
N PRO A 71 3.21 -11.84 4.61
CA PRO A 71 1.79 -11.61 4.40
C PRO A 71 1.25 -10.56 5.37
N SER A 72 0.35 -9.71 4.86
CA SER A 72 -0.49 -8.81 5.63
C SER A 72 -1.84 -9.49 5.95
N PRO A 73 -2.56 -9.11 7.02
CA PRO A 73 -3.95 -9.55 7.17
C PRO A 73 -4.92 -8.87 6.18
N ASP A 74 -4.49 -7.84 5.45
CA ASP A 74 -5.28 -7.19 4.40
C ASP A 74 -5.12 -7.94 3.04
N PRO A 75 -6.21 -8.53 2.50
CA PRO A 75 -6.17 -9.25 1.24
C PRO A 75 -5.92 -8.36 0.02
N VAL A 76 -6.36 -7.09 0.05
CA VAL A 76 -6.15 -6.15 -1.05
C VAL A 76 -4.69 -5.74 -1.11
N GLN A 77 -4.09 -5.46 0.05
CA GLN A 77 -2.66 -5.18 0.16
C GLN A 77 -1.82 -6.37 -0.31
N ASN A 78 -2.17 -7.60 0.06
CA ASN A 78 -1.49 -8.80 -0.42
C ASN A 78 -1.60 -8.96 -1.95
N LEU A 79 -2.78 -8.69 -2.54
CA LEU A 79 -2.97 -8.74 -3.98
C LEU A 79 -2.05 -7.74 -4.69
N LEU A 80 -1.99 -6.50 -4.19
CA LEU A 80 -1.14 -5.44 -4.74
C LEU A 80 0.34 -5.80 -4.62
N VAL A 81 0.79 -6.26 -3.45
CA VAL A 81 2.18 -6.69 -3.25
C VAL A 81 2.55 -7.82 -4.22
N ASN A 82 1.67 -8.80 -4.38
CA ASN A 82 1.90 -9.92 -5.30
C ASN A 82 1.92 -9.48 -6.77
N SER A 83 1.18 -8.45 -7.15
CA SER A 83 1.18 -7.95 -8.52
C SER A 83 2.42 -7.11 -8.86
N VAL A 84 2.94 -6.32 -7.90
CA VAL A 84 4.19 -5.56 -8.08
C VAL A 84 5.46 -6.35 -7.79
N ALA A 85 5.34 -7.55 -7.19
CA ALA A 85 6.44 -8.45 -6.89
C ALA A 85 7.19 -9.03 -8.12
N GLY A 86 6.96 -8.50 -9.33
CA GLY A 86 7.51 -8.99 -10.60
C GLY A 86 9.02 -9.21 -10.66
N ALA A 87 9.82 -8.50 -9.86
CA ALA A 87 11.28 -8.66 -9.79
C ALA A 87 11.77 -9.46 -8.56
N THR A 88 10.85 -9.87 -7.68
CA THR A 88 11.18 -10.51 -6.39
C THR A 88 10.92 -12.01 -6.38
N PRO A 89 11.58 -12.77 -5.48
CA PRO A 89 11.37 -14.20 -5.37
C PRO A 89 9.92 -14.52 -5.04
N ARG A 90 9.27 -15.29 -5.90
CA ARG A 90 7.87 -15.69 -5.82
C ARG A 90 7.70 -17.02 -5.09
N TRP A 91 6.56 -17.19 -4.42
CA TRP A 91 6.20 -18.43 -3.73
C TRP A 91 6.00 -19.59 -4.71
N SER A 92 5.44 -19.33 -5.90
CA SER A 92 5.29 -20.32 -6.97
C SER A 92 5.18 -19.65 -8.34
N SER A 93 6.19 -19.81 -9.19
CA SER A 93 6.21 -19.18 -10.54
C SER A 93 5.02 -19.57 -11.42
N VAL A 94 4.50 -20.79 -11.26
CA VAL A 94 3.36 -21.31 -12.05
C VAL A 94 2.03 -20.75 -11.54
N GLY A 95 1.82 -20.68 -10.22
CA GLY A 95 0.61 -20.11 -9.64
C GLY A 95 0.44 -18.63 -9.99
N ASP A 96 1.54 -17.88 -9.97
CA ASP A 96 1.53 -16.47 -10.35
C ASP A 96 1.24 -16.28 -11.84
N ALA A 97 1.77 -17.14 -12.71
CA ALA A 97 1.48 -17.09 -14.14
C ALA A 97 -0.01 -17.34 -14.44
N LEU A 98 -0.67 -18.22 -13.67
CA LEU A 98 -2.10 -18.50 -13.78
C LEU A 98 -2.97 -17.37 -13.22
N LEU A 99 -2.55 -16.73 -12.13
CA LEU A 99 -3.29 -15.65 -11.49
C LEU A 99 -3.04 -14.27 -12.14
N ALA A 100 -1.93 -14.10 -12.87
CA ALA A 100 -1.59 -12.86 -13.56
C ALA A 100 -2.72 -12.26 -14.41
N PRO A 101 -3.41 -12.99 -15.31
CA PRO A 101 -4.50 -12.40 -16.10
C PRO A 101 -5.68 -11.95 -15.24
N VAL A 102 -5.96 -12.67 -14.14
CA VAL A 102 -7.01 -12.29 -13.18
C VAL A 102 -6.64 -11.02 -12.43
N ALA A 103 -5.39 -10.94 -11.95
CA ALA A 103 -4.87 -9.75 -11.27
C ALA A 103 -4.93 -8.51 -12.17
N VAL A 104 -4.46 -8.62 -13.42
CA VAL A 104 -4.51 -7.51 -14.41
C VAL A 104 -5.94 -7.04 -14.66
N LEU A 105 -6.90 -7.97 -14.73
CA LEU A 105 -8.31 -7.62 -14.91
C LEU A 105 -8.86 -6.86 -13.68
N LEU A 106 -8.60 -7.36 -12.48
CA LEU A 106 -9.03 -6.73 -11.24
C LEU A 106 -8.41 -5.35 -11.04
N GLU A 107 -7.11 -5.20 -11.34
CA GLU A 107 -6.42 -3.92 -11.31
C GLU A 107 -7.01 -2.94 -12.32
N GLY A 108 -7.28 -3.37 -13.55
CA GLY A 108 -7.91 -2.51 -14.56
C GLY A 108 -9.30 -2.02 -14.13
N ILE A 109 -10.06 -2.84 -13.41
CA ILE A 109 -11.36 -2.44 -12.82
C ILE A 109 -11.13 -1.44 -11.68
N ALA A 110 -10.21 -1.73 -10.77
CA ALA A 110 -9.88 -0.87 -9.63
C ALA A 110 -9.39 0.51 -10.08
N VAL A 111 -8.49 0.59 -11.06
CA VAL A 111 -8.00 1.86 -11.63
C VAL A 111 -9.14 2.67 -12.21
N ARG A 112 -10.01 2.07 -13.02
CA ARG A 112 -11.18 2.77 -13.60
C ARG A 112 -12.17 3.24 -12.54
N TRP A 113 -12.33 2.48 -11.46
CA TRP A 113 -13.18 2.88 -10.34
C TRP A 113 -12.56 4.06 -9.58
N MET A 114 -11.26 3.99 -9.26
CA MET A 114 -10.54 5.08 -8.61
C MET A 114 -10.54 6.35 -9.45
N ASP A 115 -10.32 6.27 -10.76
CA ASP A 115 -10.41 7.43 -11.67
C ASP A 115 -11.78 8.09 -11.62
N ARG A 116 -12.85 7.29 -11.57
CA ARG A 116 -14.23 7.81 -11.45
C ARG A 116 -14.48 8.48 -10.12
N VAL A 117 -13.98 7.92 -9.03
CA VAL A 117 -14.11 8.50 -7.68
C VAL A 117 -13.27 9.77 -7.55
N ALA A 118 -12.07 9.82 -8.14
CA ALA A 118 -11.13 10.94 -8.04
C ALA A 118 -11.43 12.10 -9.01
N ALA A 119 -12.03 11.83 -10.18
CA ALA A 119 -12.31 12.84 -11.21
C ALA A 119 -13.07 14.10 -10.72
N PRO A 120 -14.05 14.02 -9.80
CA PRO A 120 -14.72 15.19 -9.23
C PRO A 120 -13.82 16.07 -8.35
N TYR A 121 -12.81 15.48 -7.69
CA TYR A 121 -11.92 16.19 -6.78
C TYR A 121 -10.83 16.95 -7.53
N GLY A 122 -10.32 16.40 -8.64
CA GLY A 122 -9.37 17.10 -9.51
C GLY A 122 -9.92 18.40 -10.12
N ARG A 123 -11.24 18.50 -10.33
CA ARG A 123 -11.90 19.71 -10.85
C ARG A 123 -11.97 20.86 -9.83
N ARG A 124 -11.77 20.61 -8.54
CA ARG A 124 -11.82 21.65 -7.49
C ARG A 124 -10.56 22.51 -7.45
N LEU A 125 -9.39 21.92 -7.69
CA LEU A 125 -8.09 22.62 -7.69
C LEU A 125 -7.96 23.65 -8.84
N TRP A 126 -8.58 23.39 -10.00
CA TRP A 126 -8.57 24.32 -11.13
C TRP A 126 -9.47 25.54 -10.97
N ARG A 127 -10.35 25.56 -9.97
CA ARG A 127 -11.34 26.64 -9.75
C ARG A 127 -11.06 27.49 -8.51
N GLN A 128 -10.06 27.16 -7.70
CA GLN A 128 -9.64 28.07 -6.64
C GLN A 128 -8.82 29.22 -7.26
N PRO A 129 -9.20 30.49 -7.01
CA PRO A 129 -8.34 31.62 -7.36
C PRO A 129 -7.02 31.42 -6.61
N GLN A 130 -5.89 31.48 -7.34
CA GLN A 130 -4.59 31.44 -6.66
C GLN A 130 -4.49 32.62 -5.68
N PRO A 131 -4.20 32.38 -4.39
CA PRO A 131 -3.97 33.45 -3.44
C PRO A 131 -2.63 34.11 -3.80
N GLY A 132 -2.68 35.10 -4.70
CA GLY A 132 -1.48 35.77 -5.20
C GLY A 132 -1.67 36.56 -6.51
N ALA A 133 -2.71 36.32 -7.29
CA ALA A 133 -2.97 37.07 -8.53
C ALA A 133 -3.67 38.44 -8.31
N GLY A 134 -3.49 39.04 -7.12
CA GLY A 134 -3.96 40.38 -6.80
C GLY A 134 -2.87 41.41 -7.12
N GLY A 135 -2.67 41.70 -8.40
CA GLY A 135 -1.70 42.70 -8.89
C GLY A 135 -2.38 43.83 -9.66
N SER A 136 -3.01 44.73 -8.90
CA SER A 136 -3.51 46.09 -9.17
C SER A 136 -4.21 46.46 -10.51
N PRO A 137 -5.42 47.06 -10.46
CA PRO A 137 -5.98 47.81 -11.58
C PRO A 137 -5.22 49.15 -11.74
N GLY A 138 -5.21 49.65 -12.97
CA GLY A 138 -4.37 50.77 -13.39
C GLY A 138 -4.61 52.11 -12.70
N ARG A 139 -3.58 52.94 -12.80
CA ARG A 139 -3.65 54.38 -13.06
C ARG A 139 -2.47 54.75 -13.96
#